data_AF-A0A2D9T9J0-F1
#
_entry.id   AF-A0A2D9T9J0-F1
#
_cell.length_a   1.000
_cell.length_b   1.000
_cell.length_c   1.000
_cell.angle_alpha   90.00
_cell.angle_beta   90.00
_cell.angle_gamma   90.00
#
_symmetry.space_group_name_H-M   'P 1'
#
loop_
_entity.id
_entity.type
_entity.pdbx_description
1 polymer ?
#
loop_
_entity_poly.entity_id
_entity_poly.type
_entity_poly.pdbx_seq_one_letter_code
_entity_poly.pdbx_strand_id
1 'polypeptide(L)'
;MPRPTSAKTDPSLRAAAQAAREAPASVAALVLDVLSRQAEGRLLFAGKEHVAKKAETHGVTAAEVGGEDVLLLLERGPETERQRALIAALMVEGLRGHLDDPKRLERFARHADWLELSTDYAPYAAIDPVLEDDAGPVWRAVGVVPAATGSEAAAAARRTLRQVALRHSVHPVAAEVRGDAPSAARGVGDDEGADAAAVEGRLMRLPPTGFRGLLRLVSGFAVLEWVVRGILFALGLRRPAKLRVVEGGLRLKKRVVLLGRVIRETDETYTDRAVASVGRTHRWPALPLVAGALAFAGGVVIGGVWLFEGMRSGETVLLLAAAAAIFIGGGLDLGLSILLPARKKQVAVELAVLPKRRFQLVAVPEARAEAFVAALRDRVTR
;
A
#
# COMPACT_ATOMS: atom_id res chain seq x y z
N MET A 1 -2.77 11.34 -6.57
CA MET A 1 -3.53 12.60 -6.74
C MET A 1 -4.99 12.23 -6.52
N PRO A 2 -5.72 12.78 -5.53
CA PRO A 2 -6.89 13.52 -5.96
C PRO A 2 -6.36 14.54 -6.96
N ARG A 3 -6.85 14.49 -8.20
CA ARG A 3 -6.57 15.57 -9.15
C ARG A 3 -6.96 16.89 -8.49
N PRO A 4 -6.44 18.05 -8.94
CA PRO A 4 -7.13 19.29 -8.64
C PRO A 4 -8.57 19.16 -9.15
N THR A 5 -9.47 18.72 -8.28
CA THR A 5 -10.93 18.72 -8.39
C THR A 5 -11.37 20.17 -8.21
N SER A 6 -10.84 21.04 -9.06
CA SER A 6 -11.70 22.01 -9.69
C SER A 6 -12.66 21.18 -10.55
N ALA A 7 -13.69 20.62 -9.92
CA ALA A 7 -14.81 19.96 -10.60
C ALA A 7 -15.39 20.86 -11.72
N LYS A 8 -15.08 22.17 -11.68
CA LYS A 8 -15.35 23.12 -12.74
C LYS A 8 -14.65 22.83 -14.08
N THR A 9 -13.66 21.94 -14.24
CA THR A 9 -12.94 21.88 -15.54
C THR A 9 -12.25 20.57 -15.97
N ASP A 10 -12.72 19.39 -15.58
CA ASP A 10 -12.32 18.18 -16.32
C ASP A 10 -13.34 17.91 -17.45
N PRO A 11 -13.06 18.28 -18.72
CA PRO A 11 -13.98 18.05 -19.83
C PRO A 11 -14.24 16.56 -20.06
N SER A 12 -13.31 15.68 -19.69
CA SER A 12 -13.49 14.23 -19.82
C SER A 12 -14.55 13.69 -18.85
N LEU A 13 -14.55 14.20 -17.62
CA LEU A 13 -15.53 13.83 -16.60
C LEU A 13 -16.93 14.35 -16.95
N ARG A 14 -17.04 15.57 -17.47
CA ARG A 14 -18.34 16.12 -17.91
C ARG A 14 -18.93 15.33 -19.07
N ALA A 15 -18.11 15.00 -20.08
CA ALA A 15 -18.55 14.16 -21.19
C ALA A 15 -18.94 12.75 -20.72
N ALA A 16 -18.18 12.16 -19.81
CA ALA A 16 -18.48 10.86 -19.21
C ALA A 16 -19.80 10.89 -18.40
N ALA A 17 -20.04 11.94 -17.62
CA ALA A 17 -21.27 12.09 -16.84
C ALA A 17 -22.51 12.24 -17.74
N GLN A 18 -22.40 13.04 -18.81
CA GLN A 18 -23.46 13.15 -19.82
C GLN A 18 -23.76 11.79 -20.45
N ALA A 19 -22.72 11.09 -20.92
CA ALA A 19 -22.88 9.77 -21.53
C ALA A 19 -23.47 8.74 -20.56
N ALA A 20 -23.11 8.79 -19.27
CA ALA A 20 -23.66 7.91 -18.25
C ALA A 20 -25.15 8.12 -18.04
N ARG A 21 -25.62 9.39 -17.97
CA ARG A 21 -27.06 9.70 -17.84
C ARG A 21 -27.90 9.24 -19.04
N GLU A 22 -27.31 9.28 -20.24
CA GLU A 22 -27.97 8.82 -21.47
C GLU A 22 -27.94 7.29 -21.63
N ALA A 23 -27.14 6.59 -20.81
CA ALA A 23 -27.00 5.15 -20.89
C ALA A 23 -28.28 4.42 -20.43
N PRO A 24 -28.58 3.23 -20.97
CA PRO A 24 -29.66 2.40 -20.44
C PRO A 24 -29.44 2.08 -18.96
N ALA A 25 -30.50 2.20 -18.14
CA ALA A 25 -30.44 1.97 -16.69
C ALA A 25 -29.88 0.58 -16.33
N SER A 26 -30.14 -0.45 -17.14
CA SER A 26 -29.59 -1.79 -16.95
C SER A 26 -28.06 -1.84 -17.09
N VAL A 27 -27.46 -1.02 -17.96
CA VAL A 27 -26.00 -0.92 -18.12
C VAL A 27 -25.36 -0.26 -16.90
N ALA A 28 -25.95 0.83 -16.41
CA ALA A 28 -25.47 1.51 -15.22
C ALA A 28 -25.59 0.62 -13.96
N ALA A 29 -26.73 -0.09 -13.82
CA ALA A 29 -26.95 -1.07 -12.76
C ALA A 29 -25.92 -2.23 -12.82
N LEU A 30 -25.62 -2.74 -14.01
CA LEU A 30 -24.58 -3.74 -14.24
C LEU A 30 -23.21 -3.25 -13.75
N VAL A 31 -22.80 -2.03 -14.14
CA VAL A 31 -21.51 -1.44 -13.74
C VAL A 31 -21.43 -1.28 -12.22
N LEU A 32 -22.48 -0.76 -11.58
CA LEU A 32 -22.55 -0.64 -10.12
C LEU A 32 -22.36 -1.99 -9.43
N ASP A 33 -23.04 -3.04 -9.90
CA ASP A 33 -22.97 -4.39 -9.34
C ASP A 33 -21.57 -5.01 -9.49
N VAL A 34 -20.97 -4.89 -10.68
CA VAL A 34 -19.63 -5.43 -10.97
C VAL A 34 -18.56 -4.74 -10.13
N LEU A 35 -18.53 -3.41 -10.10
CA LEU A 35 -17.56 -2.65 -9.31
C LEU A 35 -17.77 -2.84 -7.81
N SER A 36 -19.02 -2.94 -7.37
CA SER A 36 -19.33 -3.28 -5.97
C SER A 36 -18.76 -4.63 -5.60
N ARG A 37 -18.92 -5.65 -6.46
CA ARG A 37 -18.34 -6.97 -6.21
C ARG A 37 -16.80 -6.95 -6.21
N GLN A 38 -16.19 -6.17 -7.11
CA GLN A 38 -14.74 -5.95 -7.11
C GLN A 38 -14.26 -5.34 -5.79
N ALA A 39 -14.96 -4.32 -5.29
CA ALA A 39 -14.62 -3.68 -4.02
C ALA A 39 -14.81 -4.61 -2.82
N GLU A 40 -15.90 -5.39 -2.77
CA GLU A 40 -16.14 -6.41 -1.73
C GLU A 40 -15.05 -7.49 -1.74
N GLY A 41 -14.69 -7.98 -2.94
CA GLY A 41 -13.65 -8.99 -3.13
C GLY A 41 -12.22 -8.46 -3.05
N ARG A 42 -12.04 -7.12 -3.01
CA ARG A 42 -10.77 -6.42 -3.15
C ARG A 42 -9.98 -6.85 -4.40
N LEU A 43 -10.68 -7.02 -5.52
CA LEU A 43 -10.15 -7.50 -6.79
C LEU A 43 -9.92 -6.32 -7.76
N LEU A 44 -8.77 -6.29 -8.42
CA LEU A 44 -8.48 -5.26 -9.44
C LEU A 44 -9.35 -5.45 -10.70
N PHE A 45 -9.75 -6.68 -11.01
CA PHE A 45 -10.53 -7.04 -12.19
C PHE A 45 -11.62 -8.06 -11.81
N ALA A 46 -12.83 -7.91 -12.36
CA ALA A 46 -13.93 -8.84 -12.12
C ALA A 46 -13.76 -10.17 -12.88
N GLY A 47 -13.12 -10.11 -14.05
CA GLY A 47 -12.91 -11.26 -14.94
C GLY A 47 -14.09 -11.51 -15.89
N LYS A 48 -13.78 -12.05 -17.07
CA LYS A 48 -14.71 -12.22 -18.19
C LYS A 48 -15.99 -13.00 -17.82
N GLU A 49 -15.83 -14.15 -17.19
CA GLU A 49 -16.95 -15.03 -16.82
C GLU A 49 -17.92 -14.34 -15.85
N HIS A 50 -17.39 -13.56 -14.89
CA HIS A 50 -18.21 -12.83 -13.94
C HIS A 50 -19.02 -11.72 -14.61
N VAL A 51 -18.38 -10.95 -15.50
CA VAL A 51 -19.02 -9.86 -16.25
C VAL A 51 -20.12 -10.44 -17.14
N ALA A 52 -19.85 -11.51 -17.89
CA ALA A 52 -20.85 -12.16 -18.74
C ALA A 52 -22.09 -12.63 -17.95
N LYS A 53 -21.89 -13.31 -16.82
CA LYS A 53 -23.01 -13.76 -15.95
C LYS A 53 -23.83 -12.58 -15.40
N LYS A 54 -23.16 -11.50 -15.02
CA LYS A 54 -23.84 -10.30 -14.54
C LYS A 54 -24.57 -9.56 -15.67
N ALA A 55 -23.99 -9.49 -16.85
CA ALA A 55 -24.63 -8.91 -18.02
C ALA A 55 -25.91 -9.66 -18.39
N GLU A 56 -25.90 -10.99 -18.36
CA GLU A 56 -27.11 -11.82 -18.53
C GLU A 56 -28.17 -11.52 -17.46
N THR A 57 -27.77 -11.41 -16.20
CA THR A 57 -28.69 -11.10 -15.08
C THR A 57 -29.38 -9.74 -15.27
N HIS A 58 -28.68 -8.76 -15.84
CA HIS A 58 -29.20 -7.41 -16.11
C HIS A 58 -29.81 -7.28 -17.51
N GLY A 59 -29.87 -8.36 -18.31
CA GLY A 59 -30.40 -8.34 -19.67
C GLY A 59 -29.59 -7.49 -20.66
N VAL A 60 -28.28 -7.35 -20.45
CA VAL A 60 -27.38 -6.52 -21.25
C VAL A 60 -26.60 -7.40 -22.23
N THR A 61 -26.91 -7.31 -23.53
CA THR A 61 -26.22 -8.05 -24.60
C THR A 61 -25.22 -7.21 -25.39
N ALA A 62 -25.46 -5.90 -25.49
CA ALA A 62 -24.56 -4.91 -26.05
C ALA A 62 -24.63 -3.63 -25.21
N ALA A 63 -23.49 -2.99 -24.96
CA ALA A 63 -23.41 -1.83 -24.08
C ALA A 63 -22.45 -0.77 -24.63
N GLU A 64 -22.75 -0.21 -25.80
CA GLU A 64 -22.06 0.99 -26.27
C GLU A 64 -22.56 2.22 -25.51
N VAL A 65 -21.67 2.89 -24.79
CA VAL A 65 -21.96 4.15 -24.10
C VAL A 65 -20.83 5.14 -24.40
N GLY A 66 -21.18 6.31 -24.93
CA GLY A 66 -20.18 7.34 -25.25
C GLY A 66 -19.10 6.89 -26.24
N GLY A 67 -19.44 5.95 -27.14
CA GLY A 67 -18.52 5.37 -28.13
C GLY A 67 -17.56 4.30 -27.58
N GLU A 68 -17.82 3.78 -26.38
CA GLU A 68 -17.01 2.73 -25.75
C GLU A 68 -17.87 1.48 -25.47
N ASP A 69 -17.31 0.29 -25.68
CA ASP A 69 -17.92 -0.99 -25.29
C ASP A 69 -17.72 -1.24 -23.80
N VAL A 70 -18.76 -0.95 -23.00
CA VAL A 70 -18.72 -1.04 -21.54
C VAL A 70 -18.47 -2.48 -21.07
N LEU A 71 -18.96 -3.51 -21.77
CA LEU A 71 -18.70 -4.90 -21.39
C LEU A 71 -17.21 -5.20 -21.51
N LEU A 72 -16.59 -4.80 -22.62
CA LEU A 72 -15.16 -4.97 -22.83
C LEU A 72 -14.33 -4.23 -21.77
N LEU A 73 -14.75 -3.01 -21.41
CA LEU A 73 -14.10 -2.23 -20.34
C LEU A 73 -14.20 -2.92 -18.97
N LEU A 74 -15.34 -3.54 -18.63
CA LEU A 74 -15.49 -4.29 -17.39
C LEU A 74 -14.67 -5.58 -17.38
N GLU A 75 -14.55 -6.26 -18.54
CA GLU A 75 -13.78 -7.51 -18.68
C GLU A 75 -12.27 -7.28 -18.58
N ARG A 76 -11.75 -6.26 -19.27
CA ARG A 76 -10.31 -6.01 -19.43
C ARG A 76 -9.78 -4.90 -18.51
N GLY A 77 -10.66 -4.05 -18.02
CA GLY A 77 -10.35 -2.81 -17.33
C GLY A 77 -10.15 -1.65 -18.30
N PRO A 78 -10.42 -0.40 -17.87
CA PRO A 78 -10.24 0.79 -18.68
C PRO A 78 -8.76 1.18 -18.80
N GLU A 79 -8.32 1.47 -20.02
CA GLU A 79 -6.93 1.83 -20.32
C GLU A 79 -6.73 3.34 -20.32
N THR A 80 -7.74 4.08 -20.77
CA THR A 80 -7.69 5.55 -20.88
C THR A 80 -8.37 6.25 -19.72
N GLU A 81 -8.02 7.52 -19.54
CA GLU A 81 -8.64 8.39 -18.56
C GLU A 81 -10.14 8.58 -18.81
N ARG A 82 -10.53 8.76 -20.08
CA ARG A 82 -11.93 8.87 -20.49
C ARG A 82 -12.72 7.61 -20.12
N GLN A 83 -12.16 6.43 -20.38
CA GLN A 83 -12.80 5.15 -20.04
C GLN A 83 -12.96 5.00 -18.52
N ARG A 84 -11.94 5.39 -17.74
CA ARG A 84 -12.02 5.39 -16.26
C ARG A 84 -13.11 6.33 -15.75
N ALA A 85 -13.19 7.54 -16.32
CA ALA A 85 -14.24 8.51 -15.98
C ALA A 85 -15.63 7.99 -16.34
N LEU A 86 -15.79 7.36 -17.50
CA LEU A 86 -17.05 6.75 -17.95
C LEU A 86 -17.51 5.64 -16.99
N ILE A 87 -16.62 4.73 -16.62
CA ILE A 87 -16.94 3.63 -15.69
C ILE A 87 -17.30 4.16 -14.30
N ALA A 88 -16.58 5.17 -13.79
CA ALA A 88 -16.93 5.82 -12.52
C ALA A 88 -18.30 6.53 -12.60
N ALA A 89 -18.60 7.21 -13.71
CA ALA A 89 -19.88 7.87 -13.92
C ALA A 89 -21.04 6.88 -14.04
N LEU A 90 -20.88 5.77 -14.77
CA LEU A 90 -21.88 4.70 -14.87
C LEU A 90 -22.14 4.01 -13.52
N MET A 91 -21.10 3.85 -12.69
CA MET A 91 -21.25 3.33 -11.33
C MET A 91 -22.15 4.23 -10.49
N VAL A 92 -21.94 5.55 -10.57
CA VAL A 92 -22.74 6.54 -9.85
C VAL A 92 -24.17 6.59 -10.41
N GLU A 93 -24.35 6.57 -11.73
CA GLU A 93 -25.68 6.56 -12.35
C GLU A 93 -26.47 5.31 -11.94
N GLY A 94 -25.81 4.15 -11.78
CA GLY A 94 -26.44 2.94 -11.28
C GLY A 94 -27.04 3.05 -9.88
N LEU A 95 -26.71 4.11 -9.12
CA LEU A 95 -27.34 4.40 -7.83
C LEU A 95 -28.69 5.10 -7.93
N ARG A 96 -29.10 5.64 -9.08
CA ARG A 96 -30.31 6.46 -9.20
C ARG A 96 -31.56 5.71 -8.72
N GLY A 97 -31.67 4.42 -9.01
CA GLY A 97 -32.75 3.55 -8.50
C GLY A 97 -32.66 3.15 -7.02
N HIS A 98 -31.66 3.66 -6.29
CA HIS A 98 -31.33 3.28 -4.91
C HIS A 98 -31.11 4.48 -3.97
N LEU A 99 -31.45 5.70 -4.38
CA LEU A 99 -31.24 6.90 -3.58
C LEU A 99 -32.05 6.91 -2.27
N ASP A 100 -33.14 6.14 -2.22
CA ASP A 100 -33.98 5.96 -1.04
C ASP A 100 -33.56 4.78 -0.13
N ASP A 101 -32.46 4.08 -0.46
CA ASP A 101 -31.93 2.96 0.36
C ASP A 101 -30.62 3.36 1.06
N PRO A 102 -30.69 3.82 2.33
CA PRO A 102 -29.50 4.21 3.09
C PRO A 102 -28.44 3.11 3.18
N LYS A 103 -28.86 1.83 3.28
CA LYS A 103 -27.91 0.71 3.41
C LYS A 103 -27.13 0.50 2.12
N ARG A 104 -27.78 0.69 0.96
CA ARG A 104 -27.12 0.65 -0.35
C ARG A 104 -26.16 1.82 -0.52
N LEU A 105 -26.55 3.03 -0.11
CA LEU A 105 -25.70 4.23 -0.17
C LEU A 105 -24.47 4.13 0.74
N GLU A 106 -24.62 3.63 1.97
CA GLU A 106 -23.48 3.37 2.85
C GLU A 106 -22.54 2.30 2.28
N ARG A 107 -23.12 1.26 1.66
CA ARG A 107 -22.33 0.22 1.00
C ARG A 107 -21.54 0.81 -0.17
N PHE A 108 -22.18 1.64 -0.99
CA PHE A 108 -21.51 2.37 -2.07
C PHE A 108 -20.34 3.20 -1.54
N ALA A 109 -20.51 3.99 -0.47
CA ALA A 109 -19.42 4.78 0.09
C ALA A 109 -18.22 3.92 0.53
N ARG A 110 -18.47 2.75 1.14
CA ARG A 110 -17.39 1.80 1.46
C ARG A 110 -16.70 1.23 0.21
N HIS A 111 -17.45 1.01 -0.86
CA HIS A 111 -16.90 0.52 -2.13
C HIS A 111 -16.09 1.60 -2.85
N ALA A 112 -16.62 2.83 -2.91
CA ALA A 112 -15.95 4.00 -3.47
C ALA A 112 -14.62 4.29 -2.75
N ASP A 113 -14.59 4.21 -1.41
CA ASP A 113 -13.34 4.30 -0.64
C ASP A 113 -12.28 3.31 -1.11
N TRP A 114 -12.67 2.04 -1.28
CA TRP A 114 -11.72 1.01 -1.69
C TRP A 114 -11.24 1.25 -3.13
N LEU A 115 -12.15 1.62 -4.03
CA LEU A 115 -11.85 1.91 -5.43
C LEU A 115 -10.87 3.09 -5.54
N GLU A 116 -11.14 4.23 -4.91
CA GLU A 116 -10.23 5.39 -5.00
C GLU A 116 -8.87 5.17 -4.34
N LEU A 117 -8.81 4.36 -3.27
CA LEU A 117 -7.54 4.08 -2.59
C LEU A 117 -6.71 2.99 -3.27
N SER A 118 -7.33 2.12 -4.08
CA SER A 118 -6.69 0.91 -4.61
C SER A 118 -6.58 0.90 -6.13
N THR A 119 -7.25 1.81 -6.83
CA THR A 119 -7.34 1.88 -8.29
C THR A 119 -7.31 3.33 -8.78
N ASP A 120 -7.38 3.51 -10.10
CA ASP A 120 -7.46 4.83 -10.73
C ASP A 120 -8.92 5.30 -10.97
N TYR A 121 -9.92 4.60 -10.43
CA TYR A 121 -11.31 5.06 -10.44
C TYR A 121 -11.51 6.23 -9.48
N ALA A 122 -12.37 7.18 -9.84
CA ALA A 122 -12.74 8.32 -8.98
C ALA A 122 -14.27 8.48 -8.85
N PRO A 123 -14.99 7.52 -8.21
CA PRO A 123 -16.44 7.59 -8.09
C PRO A 123 -16.93 8.85 -7.37
N TYR A 124 -16.19 9.37 -6.38
CA TYR A 124 -16.63 10.58 -5.66
C TYR A 124 -16.65 11.81 -6.55
N ALA A 125 -15.71 11.92 -7.49
CA ALA A 125 -15.68 13.02 -8.45
C ALA A 125 -16.89 12.99 -9.41
N ALA A 126 -17.48 11.81 -9.64
CA ALA A 126 -18.60 11.63 -10.55
C ALA A 126 -19.98 11.87 -9.91
N ILE A 127 -20.09 11.97 -8.58
CA ILE A 127 -21.38 12.12 -7.87
C ILE A 127 -22.14 13.36 -8.34
N ASP A 128 -21.56 14.56 -8.11
CA ASP A 128 -22.21 15.83 -8.47
C ASP A 128 -22.52 15.93 -9.98
N PRO A 129 -21.57 15.69 -10.90
CA PRO A 129 -21.85 15.88 -12.31
C PRO A 129 -22.82 14.85 -12.90
N VAL A 130 -23.08 13.69 -12.25
CA VAL A 130 -24.01 12.66 -12.74
C VAL A 130 -25.40 12.81 -12.11
N LEU A 131 -25.46 12.93 -10.78
CA LEU A 131 -26.73 12.97 -10.04
C LEU A 131 -27.32 14.38 -9.93
N GLU A 132 -26.52 15.42 -10.14
CA GLU A 132 -26.97 16.81 -10.08
C GLU A 132 -27.68 17.11 -8.74
N ASP A 133 -28.94 17.52 -8.77
CA ASP A 133 -29.74 17.84 -7.58
C ASP A 133 -30.06 16.60 -6.71
N ASP A 134 -29.95 15.40 -7.27
CA ASP A 134 -30.22 14.13 -6.58
C ASP A 134 -29.00 13.61 -5.77
N ALA A 135 -27.89 14.34 -5.75
CA ALA A 135 -26.65 13.90 -5.07
C ALA A 135 -26.74 13.92 -3.54
N GLY A 136 -27.71 14.65 -2.97
CA GLY A 136 -27.86 14.87 -1.54
C GLY A 136 -27.80 13.60 -0.66
N PRO A 137 -28.65 12.58 -0.90
CA PRO A 137 -28.63 11.33 -0.14
C PRO A 137 -27.26 10.63 -0.12
N VAL A 138 -26.54 10.64 -1.25
CA VAL A 138 -25.22 10.02 -1.36
C VAL A 138 -24.21 10.73 -0.46
N TRP A 139 -24.18 12.07 -0.49
CA TRP A 139 -23.25 12.84 0.35
C TRP A 139 -23.53 12.69 1.84
N ARG A 140 -24.79 12.59 2.26
CA ARG A 140 -25.13 12.24 3.66
C ARG A 140 -24.55 10.89 4.04
N ALA A 141 -24.70 9.88 3.17
CA ALA A 141 -24.16 8.55 3.41
C ALA A 141 -22.63 8.60 3.57
N VAL A 142 -21.92 9.30 2.67
CA VAL A 142 -20.46 9.50 2.73
C VAL A 142 -20.01 10.13 4.05
N GLY A 143 -20.80 11.07 4.59
CA GLY A 143 -20.54 11.71 5.88
C GLY A 143 -20.66 10.80 7.09
N VAL A 144 -21.64 9.89 7.09
CA VAL A 144 -21.96 9.08 8.28
C VAL A 144 -21.31 7.70 8.30
N VAL A 145 -20.79 7.22 7.17
CA VAL A 145 -20.20 5.87 7.12
C VAL A 145 -19.07 5.77 8.15
N PRO A 146 -19.11 4.83 9.10
CA PRO A 146 -18.02 4.67 10.06
C PRO A 146 -16.73 4.32 9.32
N ALA A 147 -15.60 4.80 9.82
CA ALA A 147 -14.31 4.37 9.32
C ALA A 147 -14.21 2.85 9.58
N ALA A 148 -14.28 2.04 8.52
CA ALA A 148 -14.44 0.60 8.63
C ALA A 148 -13.35 -0.05 9.51
N THR A 149 -13.71 -1.17 10.14
CA THR A 149 -12.80 -2.00 10.96
C THR A 149 -11.51 -2.30 10.20
N GLY A 150 -10.37 -2.05 10.82
CA GLY A 150 -9.05 -2.18 10.21
C GLY A 150 -7.99 -1.46 11.04
N SER A 151 -6.80 -1.30 10.48
CA SER A 151 -5.77 -0.49 11.13
C SER A 151 -6.23 0.97 11.25
N GLU A 152 -5.79 1.64 12.31
CA GLU A 152 -6.06 3.07 12.53
C GLU A 152 -5.64 3.92 11.32
N ALA A 153 -4.53 3.56 10.67
CA ALA A 153 -4.07 4.23 9.45
C ALA A 153 -5.04 4.07 8.27
N ALA A 154 -5.61 2.90 8.05
CA ALA A 154 -6.60 2.68 6.99
C ALA A 154 -7.91 3.43 7.29
N ALA A 155 -8.30 3.48 8.57
CA ALA A 155 -9.44 4.29 9.01
C ALA A 155 -9.20 5.80 8.79
N ALA A 156 -8.00 6.29 9.10
CA ALA A 156 -7.60 7.67 8.86
C ALA A 156 -7.59 8.02 7.37
N ALA A 157 -6.98 7.18 6.52
CA ALA A 157 -6.94 7.41 5.07
C ALA A 157 -8.34 7.53 4.45
N ARG A 158 -9.28 6.67 4.85
CA ARG A 158 -10.69 6.74 4.40
C ARG A 158 -11.39 8.01 4.86
N ARG A 159 -11.19 8.42 6.13
CA ARG A 159 -11.75 9.68 6.64
C ARG A 159 -11.21 10.88 5.86
N THR A 160 -9.89 10.93 5.63
CA THR A 160 -9.25 12.00 4.86
C THR A 160 -9.78 12.03 3.42
N LEU A 161 -9.89 10.88 2.76
CA LEU A 161 -10.44 10.78 1.41
C LEU A 161 -11.85 11.39 1.32
N ARG A 162 -12.74 10.99 2.23
CA ARG A 162 -14.13 11.48 2.25
C ARG A 162 -14.21 12.97 2.58
N GLN A 163 -13.37 13.46 3.50
CA GLN A 163 -13.28 14.90 3.79
C GLN A 163 -12.83 15.70 2.57
N VAL A 164 -11.87 15.18 1.80
CA VAL A 164 -11.44 15.77 0.53
C VAL A 164 -12.59 15.76 -0.47
N ALA A 165 -13.28 14.64 -0.64
CA ALA A 165 -14.44 14.53 -1.52
C ALA A 165 -15.55 15.53 -1.16
N LEU A 166 -15.97 15.59 0.11
CA LEU A 166 -16.95 16.54 0.62
C LEU A 166 -16.53 18.00 0.41
N ARG A 167 -15.23 18.31 0.54
CA ARG A 167 -14.71 19.67 0.30
C ARG A 167 -14.74 20.06 -1.18
N HIS A 168 -14.62 19.09 -2.08
CA HIS A 168 -14.62 19.32 -3.53
C HIS A 168 -16.01 19.28 -4.16
N SER A 169 -17.00 18.71 -3.46
CA SER A 169 -18.38 18.78 -3.89
C SER A 169 -18.90 20.22 -3.88
N VAL A 170 -19.72 20.55 -4.86
CA VAL A 170 -20.45 21.82 -4.97
C VAL A 170 -21.87 21.70 -4.44
N HIS A 171 -22.33 20.49 -4.11
CA HIS A 171 -23.68 20.24 -3.63
C HIS A 171 -23.85 20.77 -2.19
N PRO A 172 -24.94 21.50 -1.86
CA PRO A 172 -25.11 22.15 -0.55
C PRO A 172 -25.03 21.18 0.63
N VAL A 173 -25.61 19.98 0.48
CA VAL A 173 -25.59 18.93 1.52
C VAL A 173 -24.15 18.48 1.87
N ALA A 174 -23.21 18.50 0.93
CA ALA A 174 -21.82 18.16 1.25
C ALA A 174 -21.16 19.20 2.16
N ALA A 175 -21.55 20.47 2.02
CA ALA A 175 -21.09 21.55 2.89
C ALA A 175 -21.71 21.45 4.30
N GLU A 176 -22.98 21.06 4.41
CA GLU A 176 -23.67 20.80 5.69
C GLU A 176 -22.99 19.66 6.44
N VAL A 177 -22.82 18.51 5.78
CA VAL A 177 -22.15 17.31 6.34
C VAL A 177 -20.72 17.61 6.81
N ARG A 178 -20.01 18.49 6.10
CA ARG A 178 -18.66 18.93 6.50
C ARG A 178 -18.68 19.80 7.77
N GLY A 179 -19.71 20.62 7.97
CA GLY A 179 -19.85 21.51 9.12
C GLY A 179 -20.01 20.77 10.45
N ASP A 180 -20.63 19.60 10.42
CA ASP A 180 -20.87 18.76 11.60
C ASP A 180 -19.65 17.91 12.00
N ALA A 181 -18.62 17.83 11.15
CA ALA A 181 -17.42 17.09 11.47
C ALA A 181 -16.51 17.90 12.41
N PRO A 182 -16.16 17.39 13.61
CA PRO A 182 -15.30 18.11 14.54
C PRO A 182 -13.95 18.45 13.89
N SER A 183 -13.68 19.75 13.77
CA SER A 183 -12.46 20.31 13.20
C SER A 183 -11.27 20.03 14.13
N ALA A 184 -10.71 18.83 14.05
CA ALA A 184 -9.56 18.41 14.86
C ALA A 184 -8.20 18.91 14.31
N ALA A 185 -8.20 19.93 13.44
CA ALA A 185 -7.00 20.43 12.77
C ALA A 185 -6.72 21.89 13.12
N ARG A 186 -6.27 22.14 14.36
CA ARG A 186 -5.61 23.40 14.75
C ARG A 186 -4.38 23.09 15.59
N GLY A 187 -3.21 23.46 15.07
CA GLY A 187 -2.00 23.68 15.87
C GLY A 187 -0.79 22.89 15.40
N VAL A 188 -0.08 23.39 14.36
CA VAL A 188 1.38 23.24 14.26
C VAL A 188 1.90 24.52 13.61
N GLY A 189 2.58 25.34 14.41
CA GLY A 189 3.19 26.59 13.98
C GLY A 189 4.42 26.34 13.10
N ASP A 190 4.54 27.16 12.07
CA ASP A 190 5.73 27.29 11.24
C ASP A 190 6.72 28.25 11.96
N ASP A 191 8.01 27.89 12.06
CA ASP A 191 9.10 28.67 11.43
C ASP A 191 10.58 28.34 11.79
N GLU A 192 10.95 27.33 12.59
CA GLU A 192 12.40 27.09 12.90
C GLU A 192 12.97 25.67 12.66
N GLY A 193 12.22 24.75 12.03
CA GLY A 193 12.55 23.30 11.99
C GLY A 193 13.21 22.73 10.72
N ALA A 194 13.76 23.52 9.79
CA ALA A 194 14.11 23.06 8.45
C ALA A 194 15.19 21.94 8.35
N ASP A 195 16.01 21.72 9.39
CA ASP A 195 16.99 20.62 9.42
C ASP A 195 16.50 19.37 10.18
N ALA A 196 15.31 19.43 10.83
CA ALA A 196 14.75 18.36 11.63
C ALA A 196 14.17 17.19 10.80
N ALA A 197 13.89 17.41 9.50
CA ALA A 197 13.27 16.42 8.61
C ALA A 197 14.27 15.70 7.70
N ALA A 198 15.51 15.48 8.18
CA ALA A 198 16.54 14.74 7.47
C ALA A 198 16.83 13.40 8.15
N VAL A 199 16.81 12.31 7.37
CA VAL A 199 17.16 10.96 7.83
C VAL A 199 18.32 10.41 7.04
N GLU A 200 19.29 9.87 7.77
CA GLU A 200 20.45 9.19 7.20
C GLU A 200 20.42 7.71 7.57
N GLY A 201 20.77 6.87 6.59
CA GLY A 201 20.86 5.43 6.78
C GLY A 201 21.54 4.78 5.60
N ARG A 202 21.29 3.49 5.40
CA ARG A 202 21.84 2.73 4.25
C ARG A 202 20.74 2.32 3.32
N LEU A 203 20.95 2.55 2.02
CA LEU A 203 19.98 2.14 1.02
C LEU A 203 20.04 0.63 0.81
N MET A 204 18.91 -0.04 1.02
CA MET A 204 18.72 -1.44 0.70
C MET A 204 17.64 -1.60 -0.36
N ARG A 205 17.85 -2.55 -1.27
CA ARG A 205 16.79 -3.01 -2.17
C ARG A 205 15.91 -3.98 -1.41
N LEU A 206 14.59 -3.83 -1.52
CA LEU A 206 13.67 -4.82 -0.96
C LEU A 206 13.93 -6.17 -1.65
N PRO A 207 13.99 -7.27 -0.88
CA PRO A 207 14.04 -8.60 -1.48
C PRO A 207 12.76 -8.83 -2.30
N PRO A 208 12.85 -9.55 -3.44
CA PRO A 208 11.66 -9.92 -4.19
C PRO A 208 10.75 -10.79 -3.31
N THR A 209 9.48 -10.42 -3.22
CA THR A 209 8.47 -11.17 -2.46
C THR A 209 7.73 -12.18 -3.35
N GLY A 210 7.02 -13.13 -2.73
CA GLY A 210 6.18 -14.12 -3.42
C GLY A 210 6.95 -15.32 -3.97
N PHE A 211 6.38 -16.00 -4.97
CA PHE A 211 6.89 -17.26 -5.53
C PHE A 211 8.34 -17.18 -6.04
N ARG A 212 8.74 -16.04 -6.63
CA ARG A 212 10.13 -15.82 -7.05
C ARG A 212 11.11 -15.83 -5.88
N GLY A 213 10.70 -15.33 -4.72
CA GLY A 213 11.50 -15.38 -3.50
C GLY A 213 11.71 -16.82 -3.02
N LEU A 214 10.63 -17.62 -3.04
CA LEU A 214 10.69 -19.05 -2.69
C LEU A 214 11.60 -19.83 -3.65
N LEU A 215 11.42 -19.66 -4.96
CA LEU A 215 12.23 -20.34 -5.98
C LEU A 215 13.72 -20.04 -5.80
N ARG A 216 14.04 -18.79 -5.45
CA ARG A 216 15.41 -18.33 -5.23
C ARG A 216 16.03 -18.84 -3.93
N LEU A 217 15.19 -19.10 -2.92
CA LEU A 217 15.62 -19.72 -1.68
C LEU A 217 15.91 -21.21 -1.90
N VAL A 218 14.98 -21.92 -2.54
CA VAL A 218 15.10 -23.36 -2.83
C VAL A 218 16.26 -23.65 -3.77
N SER A 219 16.53 -22.79 -4.75
CA SER A 219 17.68 -22.94 -5.65
C SER A 219 19.05 -22.67 -5.02
N GLY A 220 19.10 -22.22 -3.75
CA GLY A 220 20.34 -21.81 -3.08
C GLY A 220 20.93 -20.49 -3.57
N PHE A 221 20.37 -19.88 -4.62
CA PHE A 221 20.86 -18.63 -5.19
C PHE A 221 20.77 -17.46 -4.21
N ALA A 222 19.76 -17.47 -3.32
CA ALA A 222 19.65 -16.49 -2.24
C ALA A 222 20.86 -16.54 -1.29
N VAL A 223 21.36 -17.74 -0.97
CA VAL A 223 22.54 -17.95 -0.12
C VAL A 223 23.78 -17.42 -0.80
N LEU A 224 23.98 -17.75 -2.08
CA LEU A 224 25.12 -17.24 -2.85
C LEU A 224 25.15 -15.71 -2.90
N GLU A 225 24.00 -15.05 -3.14
CA GLU A 225 23.95 -13.59 -3.12
C GLU A 225 24.26 -13.00 -1.74
N TRP A 226 23.83 -13.66 -0.66
CA TRP A 226 24.17 -13.26 0.70
C TRP A 226 25.67 -13.36 0.97
N VAL A 227 26.32 -14.44 0.54
CA VAL A 227 27.78 -14.63 0.65
C VAL A 227 28.51 -13.53 -0.11
N VAL A 228 28.15 -13.28 -1.37
CA VAL A 228 28.76 -12.22 -2.19
C VAL A 228 28.57 -10.85 -1.53
N ARG A 229 27.37 -10.54 -1.03
CA ARG A 229 27.11 -9.29 -0.29
C ARG A 229 27.93 -9.18 0.99
N GLY A 230 28.13 -10.30 1.70
CA GLY A 230 28.97 -10.37 2.89
C GLY A 230 30.44 -10.07 2.58
N ILE A 231 30.98 -10.69 1.53
CA ILE A 231 32.34 -10.43 1.03
C ILE A 231 32.48 -8.96 0.63
N LEU A 232 31.57 -8.43 -0.18
CA LEU A 232 31.60 -7.01 -0.57
C LEU A 232 31.52 -6.08 0.64
N PHE A 233 30.71 -6.43 1.65
CA PHE A 233 30.62 -5.67 2.90
C PHE A 233 31.93 -5.72 3.70
N ALA A 234 32.62 -6.87 3.72
CA ALA A 234 33.94 -7.02 4.35
C ALA A 234 35.02 -6.20 3.61
N LEU A 235 34.95 -6.14 2.28
CA LEU A 235 35.77 -5.27 1.42
C LEU A 235 35.40 -3.77 1.53
N GLY A 236 34.59 -3.39 2.53
CA GLY A 236 34.26 -1.99 2.79
C GLY A 236 33.23 -1.37 1.86
N LEU A 237 32.49 -2.17 1.07
CA LEU A 237 31.37 -1.64 0.29
C LEU A 237 30.27 -1.15 1.25
N ARG A 238 29.94 0.13 1.15
CA ARG A 238 28.89 0.81 1.92
C ARG A 238 28.03 1.62 0.95
N ARG A 239 26.74 1.71 1.25
CA ARG A 239 25.77 2.49 0.44
C ARG A 239 25.01 3.47 1.30
N PRO A 240 25.68 4.48 1.90
CA PRO A 240 24.99 5.48 2.69
C PRO A 240 24.02 6.28 1.80
N ALA A 241 22.87 6.61 2.36
CA ALA A 241 21.88 7.43 1.73
C ALA A 241 21.26 8.38 2.75
N LYS A 242 20.98 9.60 2.29
CA LYS A 242 20.34 10.64 3.07
C LYS A 242 19.05 11.05 2.38
N LEU A 243 17.95 10.91 3.09
CA LEU A 243 16.64 11.43 2.72
C LEU A 243 16.46 12.77 3.41
N ARG A 244 16.09 13.79 2.65
CA ARG A 244 15.71 15.09 3.18
C ARG A 244 14.37 15.48 2.61
N VAL A 245 13.48 15.94 3.47
CA VAL A 245 12.29 16.67 3.04
C VAL A 245 12.74 18.04 2.53
N VAL A 246 12.40 18.38 1.28
CA VAL A 246 12.70 19.67 0.63
C VAL A 246 11.40 20.32 0.19
N GLU A 247 11.41 21.61 -0.12
CA GLU A 247 10.21 22.28 -0.65
C GLU A 247 9.72 21.58 -1.93
N GLY A 248 8.45 21.15 -1.93
CA GLY A 248 7.83 20.42 -3.04
C GLY A 248 8.19 18.94 -3.18
N GLY A 249 8.93 18.34 -2.24
CA GLY A 249 9.28 16.93 -2.36
C GLY A 249 10.24 16.31 -1.34
N LEU A 250 10.81 15.18 -1.77
CA LEU A 250 11.88 14.45 -1.10
C LEU A 250 13.14 14.47 -1.96
N ARG A 251 14.26 14.84 -1.36
CA ARG A 251 15.58 14.69 -1.98
C ARG A 251 16.30 13.49 -1.38
N LEU A 252 16.71 12.58 -2.25
CA LEU A 252 17.44 11.37 -1.91
C LEU A 252 18.85 11.44 -2.48
N LYS A 253 19.81 11.64 -1.58
CA LYS A 253 21.23 11.64 -1.90
C LYS A 253 21.82 10.27 -1.58
N LYS A 254 22.27 9.55 -2.60
CA LYS A 254 22.85 8.19 -2.50
C LYS A 254 24.34 8.26 -2.78
N ARG A 255 25.14 7.57 -1.99
CA ARG A 255 26.57 7.37 -2.25
C ARG A 255 26.90 5.89 -2.21
N VAL A 256 27.75 5.44 -3.12
CA VAL A 256 28.39 4.13 -3.10
C VAL A 256 29.84 4.34 -2.71
N VAL A 257 30.22 3.84 -1.54
CA VAL A 257 31.56 3.95 -0.97
C VAL A 257 32.21 2.57 -0.98
N LEU A 258 33.43 2.46 -1.46
CA LEU A 258 34.24 1.24 -1.38
C LEU A 258 35.60 1.62 -0.81
N LEU A 259 36.06 0.91 0.22
CA LEU A 259 37.34 1.19 0.89
C LEU A 259 37.49 2.67 1.29
N GLY A 260 36.41 3.28 1.79
CA GLY A 260 36.39 4.69 2.20
C GLY A 260 36.31 5.71 1.06
N ARG A 261 36.38 5.30 -0.21
CA ARG A 261 36.31 6.19 -1.38
C ARG A 261 34.91 6.17 -2.01
N VAL A 262 34.39 7.33 -2.39
CA VAL A 262 33.10 7.46 -3.09
C VAL A 262 33.30 7.07 -4.55
N ILE A 263 32.75 5.92 -4.96
CA ILE A 263 32.78 5.46 -6.35
C ILE A 263 31.68 6.13 -7.18
N ARG A 264 30.52 6.34 -6.56
CA ARG A 264 29.34 6.86 -7.26
C ARG A 264 28.51 7.69 -6.30
N GLU A 265 28.15 8.89 -6.73
CA GLU A 265 27.18 9.73 -6.06
C GLU A 265 25.98 9.94 -6.99
N THR A 266 24.78 9.95 -6.43
CA THR A 266 23.55 10.16 -7.19
C THR A 266 22.60 10.96 -6.33
N ASP A 267 22.05 12.03 -6.89
CA ASP A 267 21.10 12.91 -6.24
C ASP A 267 19.79 12.84 -7.01
N GLU A 268 18.75 12.33 -6.36
CA GLU A 268 17.42 12.18 -6.96
C GLU A 268 16.43 13.01 -6.17
N THR A 269 15.64 13.85 -6.84
CA THR A 269 14.52 14.57 -6.24
C THR A 269 13.22 13.91 -6.68
N TYR A 270 12.34 13.66 -5.73
CA TYR A 270 10.99 13.15 -5.95
C TYR A 270 10.01 14.22 -5.50
N THR A 271 8.98 14.49 -6.29
CA THR A 271 7.91 15.39 -5.88
C THR A 271 7.05 14.74 -4.79
N ASP A 272 6.37 15.53 -3.95
CA ASP A 272 5.49 14.99 -2.91
C ASP A 272 4.45 14.01 -3.48
N ARG A 273 3.95 14.31 -4.69
CA ARG A 273 3.00 13.48 -5.44
C ARG A 273 3.57 12.13 -5.90
N ALA A 274 4.89 12.05 -6.06
CA ALA A 274 5.54 10.81 -6.44
C ALA A 274 5.65 9.86 -5.25
N VAL A 275 5.54 10.34 -4.00
CA VAL A 275 5.62 9.52 -2.79
C VAL A 275 4.30 8.77 -2.60
N ALA A 276 4.26 7.50 -3.00
CA ALA A 276 3.10 6.65 -2.85
C ALA A 276 2.88 6.20 -1.40
N SER A 277 3.96 5.88 -0.69
CA SER A 277 3.89 5.55 0.73
C SER A 277 5.21 5.77 1.44
N VAL A 278 5.08 6.12 2.73
CA VAL A 278 6.17 6.11 3.69
C VAL A 278 5.75 5.25 4.88
N GLY A 279 6.59 4.31 5.25
CA GLY A 279 6.35 3.42 6.37
C GLY A 279 7.58 3.25 7.22
N ARG A 280 7.35 2.95 8.50
CA ARG A 280 8.38 2.42 9.39
C ARG A 280 8.22 0.91 9.43
N THR A 281 9.28 0.19 9.12
CA THR A 281 9.34 -1.26 9.28
C THR A 281 10.47 -1.62 10.25
N HIS A 282 10.26 -2.65 11.06
CA HIS A 282 11.38 -3.19 11.84
C HIS A 282 12.40 -3.77 10.86
N ARG A 283 13.68 -3.47 11.12
CA ARG A 283 14.77 -3.70 10.17
C ARG A 283 14.88 -5.16 9.72
N TRP A 284 14.51 -6.11 10.60
CA TRP A 284 14.54 -7.54 10.33
C TRP A 284 13.59 -8.33 11.25
N PRO A 285 12.27 -8.36 10.99
CA PRO A 285 11.35 -9.11 11.85
C PRO A 285 11.68 -10.61 11.87
N ALA A 286 12.18 -11.15 10.76
CA ALA A 286 12.46 -12.57 10.60
C ALA A 286 13.90 -13.00 10.94
N LEU A 287 14.84 -12.08 11.15
CA LEU A 287 16.25 -12.46 11.33
C LEU A 287 16.51 -13.24 12.63
N PRO A 288 15.88 -12.93 13.78
CA PRO A 288 15.99 -13.78 14.97
C PRO A 288 15.46 -15.19 14.72
N LEU A 289 14.30 -15.29 14.04
CA LEU A 289 13.68 -16.56 13.62
C LEU A 289 14.59 -17.38 12.70
N VAL A 290 15.21 -16.75 11.70
CA VAL A 290 16.10 -17.45 10.76
C VAL A 290 17.40 -17.86 11.44
N ALA A 291 18.02 -16.96 12.21
CA ALA A 291 19.25 -17.26 12.93
C ALA A 291 19.05 -18.42 13.91
N GLY A 292 17.91 -18.41 14.60
CA GLY A 292 17.57 -19.46 15.53
C GLY A 292 17.18 -20.78 14.84
N ALA A 293 16.39 -20.74 13.76
CA ALA A 293 16.12 -21.94 12.96
C ALA A 293 17.40 -22.59 12.40
N LEU A 294 18.39 -21.79 12.00
CA LEU A 294 19.70 -22.28 11.57
C LEU A 294 20.50 -22.90 12.73
N ALA A 295 20.48 -22.27 13.90
CA ALA A 295 21.13 -22.82 15.10
C ALA A 295 20.51 -24.16 15.52
N PHE A 296 19.18 -24.26 15.48
CA PHE A 296 18.44 -25.49 15.75
C PHE A 296 18.76 -26.57 14.71
N ALA A 297 18.69 -26.25 13.41
CA ALA A 297 19.02 -27.19 12.34
C ALA A 297 20.46 -27.72 12.46
N GLY A 298 21.42 -26.85 12.78
CA GLY A 298 22.80 -27.25 13.06
C GLY A 298 22.90 -28.22 14.25
N GLY A 299 22.20 -27.91 15.36
CA GLY A 299 22.12 -28.80 16.52
C GLY A 299 21.51 -30.16 16.20
N VAL A 300 20.48 -30.22 15.36
CA VAL A 300 19.84 -31.47 14.91
C VAL A 300 20.79 -32.30 14.03
N VAL A 301 21.51 -31.66 13.09
CA VAL A 301 22.44 -32.38 12.20
C VAL A 301 23.62 -32.94 13.01
N ILE A 302 24.27 -32.12 13.84
CA ILE A 302 25.41 -32.55 14.66
C ILE A 302 24.97 -33.60 15.68
N GLY A 303 23.87 -33.34 16.39
CA GLY A 303 23.30 -34.27 17.36
C GLY A 303 22.87 -35.58 16.73
N GLY A 304 22.26 -35.55 15.54
CA GLY A 304 21.85 -36.75 14.81
C GLY A 304 23.03 -37.65 14.41
N VAL A 305 24.14 -37.06 13.94
CA VAL A 305 25.37 -37.80 13.62
C VAL A 305 25.94 -38.48 14.85
N TRP A 306 26.05 -37.76 15.98
CA TRP A 306 26.58 -38.32 17.23
C TRP A 306 25.64 -39.34 17.87
N LEU A 307 24.33 -39.14 17.75
CA LEU A 307 23.33 -40.09 18.24
C LEU A 307 23.44 -41.41 17.47
N PHE A 308 23.53 -41.35 16.15
CA PHE A 308 23.68 -42.53 15.31
C PHE A 308 24.97 -43.29 15.64
N GLU A 309 26.09 -42.58 15.78
CA GLU A 309 27.36 -43.20 16.14
C GLU A 309 27.34 -43.78 17.56
N GLY A 310 26.76 -43.06 18.53
CA GLY A 310 26.63 -43.53 19.91
C GLY A 310 25.73 -44.76 20.05
N MET A 311 24.63 -44.83 19.28
CA MET A 311 23.79 -46.03 19.24
C MET A 311 24.52 -47.22 18.63
N ARG A 312 25.35 -46.97 17.61
CA ARG A 312 26.14 -48.00 16.93
C ARG A 312 27.28 -48.52 17.83
N SER A 313 27.96 -47.64 18.55
CA SER A 313 29.09 -48.00 19.41
C SER A 313 28.68 -48.47 20.80
N GLY A 314 27.44 -48.18 21.24
CA GLY A 314 26.97 -48.43 22.60
C GLY A 314 27.52 -47.44 23.64
N GLU A 315 28.14 -46.34 23.20
CA GLU A 315 28.84 -45.40 24.07
C GLU A 315 27.90 -44.31 24.60
N THR A 316 27.62 -44.35 25.91
CA THR A 316 26.69 -43.42 26.59
C THR A 316 27.14 -41.96 26.49
N VAL A 317 28.46 -41.70 26.42
CA VAL A 317 29.01 -40.34 26.32
C VAL A 317 28.58 -39.67 25.00
N LEU A 318 28.59 -40.40 23.89
CA LEU A 318 28.15 -39.88 22.59
C LEU A 318 26.65 -39.59 22.57
N LEU A 319 25.83 -40.42 23.24
CA LEU A 319 24.40 -40.18 23.38
C LEU A 319 24.11 -38.91 24.18
N LEU A 320 24.85 -38.67 25.28
CA LEU A 320 24.73 -37.45 26.08
C LEU A 320 25.21 -36.21 25.30
N ALA A 321 26.31 -36.32 24.55
CA ALA A 321 26.80 -35.24 23.70
C ALA A 321 25.79 -34.88 22.59
N ALA A 322 25.14 -35.89 21.99
CA ALA A 322 24.08 -35.69 21.01
C ALA A 322 22.88 -34.94 21.59
N ALA A 323 22.40 -35.35 22.76
CA ALA A 323 21.31 -34.66 23.46
C ALA A 323 21.71 -33.20 23.77
N ALA A 324 22.92 -32.98 24.29
CA ALA A 324 23.42 -31.64 24.58
C ALA A 324 23.48 -30.75 23.33
N ALA A 325 23.95 -31.27 22.18
CA ALA A 325 24.00 -30.51 20.93
C ALA A 325 22.61 -30.04 20.45
N ILE A 326 21.59 -30.90 20.56
CA ILE A 326 20.20 -30.57 20.20
C ILE A 326 19.65 -29.50 21.16
N PHE A 327 19.84 -29.65 22.47
CA PHE A 327 19.38 -28.68 23.45
C PHE A 327 20.08 -27.33 23.33
N ILE A 328 21.39 -27.30 23.04
CA ILE A 328 22.12 -26.05 22.79
C ILE A 328 21.59 -25.38 21.53
N GLY A 329 21.33 -26.14 20.45
CA GLY A 329 20.74 -25.61 19.22
C GLY A 329 19.37 -24.95 19.46
N GLY A 330 18.48 -25.64 20.18
CA GLY A 330 17.16 -25.10 20.55
C GLY A 330 17.22 -23.94 21.55
N GLY A 331 18.16 -23.99 22.51
CA GLY A 331 18.40 -22.90 23.45
C GLY A 331 18.94 -21.64 22.77
N LEU A 332 19.83 -21.79 21.79
CA LEU A 332 20.31 -20.69 20.96
C LEU A 332 19.19 -20.13 20.08
N ASP A 333 18.32 -20.95 19.51
CA ASP A 333 17.15 -20.50 18.77
C ASP A 333 16.26 -19.58 19.61
N LEU A 334 15.85 -20.08 20.78
CA LEU A 334 15.03 -19.32 21.72
C LEU A 334 15.75 -18.07 22.22
N GLY A 335 17.02 -18.18 22.60
CA GLY A 335 17.82 -17.08 23.11
C GLY A 335 18.03 -15.98 22.07
N LEU A 336 18.32 -16.34 20.82
CA LEU A 336 18.45 -15.38 19.71
C LEU A 336 17.11 -14.71 19.41
N SER A 337 15.98 -15.43 19.51
CA SER A 337 14.65 -14.86 19.31
C SER A 337 14.30 -13.76 20.34
N ILE A 338 14.77 -13.90 21.59
CA ILE A 338 14.47 -12.99 22.70
C ILE A 338 15.50 -11.86 22.84
N LEU A 339 16.79 -12.15 22.64
CA LEU A 339 17.89 -11.20 22.95
C LEU A 339 18.24 -10.26 21.80
N LEU A 340 18.08 -10.67 20.53
CA LEU A 340 18.37 -9.82 19.38
C LEU A 340 17.44 -8.61 19.21
N PRO A 341 16.11 -8.73 19.45
CA PRO A 341 15.21 -7.57 19.39
C PRO A 341 15.59 -6.47 20.38
N ALA A 342 16.19 -6.82 21.52
CA ALA A 342 16.45 -5.89 22.62
C ALA A 342 17.59 -4.89 22.35
N ARG A 343 18.48 -5.13 21.35
CA ARG A 343 19.78 -4.43 21.32
C ARG A 343 19.95 -3.26 20.38
N LYS A 344 19.02 -2.93 19.46
CA LYS A 344 19.18 -1.74 18.61
C LYS A 344 17.85 -1.06 18.29
N LYS A 345 17.66 0.15 18.82
CA LYS A 345 16.64 1.17 18.43
C LYS A 345 16.86 1.69 17.00
N GLN A 346 17.11 0.78 16.06
CA GLN A 346 17.32 1.06 14.66
C GLN A 346 16.20 0.44 13.85
N VAL A 347 15.50 1.28 13.12
CA VAL A 347 14.40 0.87 12.26
C VAL A 347 14.81 0.99 10.80
N ALA A 348 13.92 0.55 9.93
CA ALA A 348 13.96 0.80 8.52
C ALA A 348 12.84 1.77 8.14
N VAL A 349 13.16 2.75 7.30
CA VAL A 349 12.19 3.63 6.66
C VAL A 349 11.98 3.08 5.25
N GLU A 350 10.78 2.60 4.98
CA GLU A 350 10.37 2.16 3.65
C GLU A 350 9.73 3.32 2.90
N LEU A 351 10.19 3.55 1.67
CA LEU A 351 9.61 4.54 0.78
C LEU A 351 9.22 3.89 -0.54
N ALA A 352 7.97 4.06 -0.93
CA ALA A 352 7.49 3.75 -2.27
C ALA A 352 7.29 5.05 -3.05
N VAL A 353 7.90 5.12 -4.22
CA VAL A 353 7.84 6.26 -5.14
C VAL A 353 7.36 5.79 -6.51
N LEU A 354 6.39 6.51 -7.10
CA LEU A 354 5.86 6.24 -8.42
C LEU A 354 6.89 6.54 -9.53
N PRO A 355 6.83 5.85 -10.68
CA PRO A 355 5.82 4.84 -11.04
C PRO A 355 6.01 3.46 -10.38
N LYS A 356 7.23 3.00 -10.04
CA LYS A 356 7.45 1.65 -9.43
C LYS A 356 8.74 1.51 -8.61
N ARG A 357 9.27 2.57 -7.99
CA ARG A 357 10.50 2.48 -7.20
C ARG A 357 10.18 2.27 -5.72
N ARG A 358 10.64 1.16 -5.15
CA ARG A 358 10.62 0.94 -3.70
C ARG A 358 12.04 0.83 -3.20
N PHE A 359 12.34 1.52 -2.12
CA PHE A 359 13.61 1.39 -1.44
C PHE A 359 13.43 1.51 0.05
N GLN A 360 14.36 0.89 0.77
CA GLN A 360 14.35 0.86 2.22
C GLN A 360 15.63 1.50 2.72
N LEU A 361 15.49 2.49 3.60
CA LEU A 361 16.60 3.10 4.31
C LEU A 361 16.75 2.42 5.67
N VAL A 362 17.78 1.61 5.83
CA VAL A 362 18.00 0.82 7.05
C VAL A 362 19.03 1.45 7.97
N ALA A 363 19.04 1.01 9.24
CA ALA A 363 19.92 1.52 10.29
C ALA A 363 19.62 2.98 10.67
N VAL A 364 18.35 3.37 10.55
CA VAL A 364 17.88 4.70 10.94
C VAL A 364 17.56 4.69 12.45
N PRO A 365 18.03 5.65 13.25
CA PRO A 365 17.60 5.79 14.64
C PRO A 365 16.08 5.94 14.73
N GLU A 366 15.44 5.17 15.61
CA GLU A 366 13.97 5.10 15.71
C GLU A 366 13.29 6.46 15.83
N ALA A 367 13.77 7.31 16.74
CA ALA A 367 13.23 8.66 16.94
C ALA A 367 13.33 9.54 15.68
N ARG A 368 14.42 9.43 14.90
CA ARG A 368 14.58 10.18 13.65
C ARG A 368 13.70 9.64 12.53
N ALA A 369 13.53 8.31 12.46
CA ALA A 369 12.60 7.71 11.52
C ALA A 369 11.16 8.17 11.80
N GLU A 370 10.76 8.19 13.06
CA GLU A 370 9.43 8.62 13.48
C GLU A 370 9.18 10.10 13.16
N ALA A 371 10.10 10.98 13.54
CA ALA A 371 10.03 12.40 13.21
C ALA A 371 9.93 12.64 11.69
N PHE A 372 10.69 11.88 10.89
CA PHE A 372 10.65 11.98 9.43
C PHE A 372 9.36 11.46 8.82
N VAL A 373 8.86 10.31 9.30
CA VAL A 373 7.59 9.73 8.85
C VAL A 373 6.44 10.68 9.20
N ALA A 374 6.46 11.29 10.39
CA ALA A 374 5.49 12.30 10.80
C ALA A 374 5.56 13.55 9.90
N ALA A 375 6.75 14.14 9.74
CA ALA A 375 6.94 15.33 8.91
C ALA A 375 6.52 15.11 7.44
N LEU A 376 6.79 13.92 6.89
CA LEU A 376 6.39 13.58 5.54
C LEU A 376 4.89 13.31 5.43
N ARG A 377 4.28 12.68 6.45
CA ARG A 377 2.83 12.46 6.50
C ARG A 377 2.08 13.78 6.54
N ASP A 378 2.48 14.69 7.42
CA ASP A 378 1.86 16.00 7.58
C ASP A 378 1.87 16.78 6.26
N ARG A 379 2.96 16.70 5.50
CA ARG A 379 3.07 17.33 4.18
C ARG A 379 2.21 16.68 3.11
N VAL A 380 2.11 15.35 3.07
CA VAL A 380 1.27 14.65 2.08
C VAL A 380 -0.22 14.92 2.33
N THR A 381 -0.60 15.25 3.57
CA THR A 381 -1.98 15.65 3.91
C THR A 381 -2.32 17.13 3.71
N ARG A 382 -1.32 18.02 3.54
CA ARG A 382 -1.55 19.42 3.18
C ARG A 382 -1.79 19.54 1.67
#